data_AF-A0A0P0SLS1-F1
#
_entry.id   AF-A0A0P0SLS1-F1
#
_cell.length_a   1.000
_cell.length_b   1.000
_cell.length_c   1.000
_cell.angle_alpha   90.00
_cell.angle_beta   90.00
_cell.angle_gamma   90.00
#
_symmetry.space_group_name_H-M   'P 1'
#
loop_
_entity.id
_entity.type
_entity.pdbx_description
1 polymer ?
#
loop_
_entity_poly.entity_id
_entity_poly.type
_entity_poly.pdbx_seq_one_letter_code
_entity_poly.pdbx_strand_id
1 'polypeptide(L)' 'MASQSDTAPDALGEPAVVHQATGMISAHLHIRCSEALLKLRGYAAATDSDLTATAQAVVGRHLHPGRLRLVLGAAGS' A
#
# COMPACT_ATOMS: atom_id res chain seq x y z
N MET A 1 25.42 -9.31 -31.77
CA MET A 1 24.76 -8.18 -31.09
C MET A 1 23.76 -8.74 -30.10
N ALA A 2 24.16 -8.87 -28.83
CA ALA A 2 23.27 -9.25 -27.74
C ALA A 2 22.99 -7.99 -26.92
N SER A 3 21.89 -7.30 -27.24
CA SER A 3 21.41 -6.19 -26.40
C SER A 3 20.49 -6.76 -25.35
N GLN A 4 21.13 -7.09 -24.23
CA GLN A 4 20.70 -6.90 -22.84
C GLN A 4 19.19 -6.91 -22.59
N SER A 5 18.76 -7.98 -21.93
CA SER A 5 17.51 -8.13 -21.20
C SER A 5 17.25 -6.93 -20.31
N ASP A 6 16.18 -6.18 -20.61
CA ASP A 6 15.62 -5.10 -19.81
C ASP A 6 14.94 -5.68 -18.55
N THR A 7 15.75 -6.27 -17.69
CA THR A 7 15.35 -6.71 -16.36
C THR A 7 16.06 -5.79 -15.38
N ALA A 8 15.45 -4.65 -15.08
CA ALA A 8 15.70 -3.93 -13.84
C ALA A 8 14.50 -4.19 -12.91
N PRO A 9 14.51 -5.28 -12.11
CA PRO A 9 13.59 -5.38 -11.01
C PRO A 9 14.13 -4.46 -9.92
N ASP A 10 13.35 -3.46 -9.52
CA ASP A 10 13.60 -2.59 -8.36
C ASP A 10 14.07 -3.43 -7.16
N ALA A 11 15.39 -3.50 -6.96
CA ALA A 11 16.01 -4.54 -6.14
C ALA A 11 16.11 -4.19 -4.65
N LEU A 12 15.41 -3.17 -4.13
CA LEU A 12 15.37 -2.88 -2.68
C LEU A 12 14.03 -2.28 -2.20
N GLY A 13 13.05 -3.15 -1.89
CA GLY A 13 12.31 -3.02 -0.62
C GLY A 13 10.78 -3.18 -0.64
N GLU A 14 10.06 -2.40 -1.45
CA GLU A 14 8.61 -2.53 -1.64
C GLU A 14 8.25 -2.08 -3.06
N PRO A 15 7.22 -2.68 -3.70
CA PRO A 15 6.79 -2.26 -5.03
C PRO A 15 6.52 -0.74 -5.05
N ALA A 16 6.96 -0.03 -6.09
CA ALA A 16 6.80 1.43 -6.19
C ALA A 16 5.35 1.89 -5.96
N VAL A 17 4.37 1.07 -6.36
CA VAL A 17 2.94 1.32 -6.12
C VAL A 17 2.54 1.27 -4.65
N VAL A 18 3.16 0.40 -3.84
CA VAL A 18 2.92 0.31 -2.38
C VAL A 18 3.48 1.55 -1.69
N HIS A 19 4.67 2.00 -2.11
CA HIS A 19 5.24 3.25 -1.62
C HIS A 19 4.35 4.46 -1.96
N GLN A 20 3.87 4.54 -3.20
CA GLN A 20 2.95 5.60 -3.63
C GLN A 20 1.62 5.58 -2.86
N ALA A 21 0.99 4.40 -2.74
CA ALA A 21 -0.24 4.22 -1.97
C ALA A 21 -0.05 4.65 -0.50
N THR A 22 1.09 4.28 0.10
CA THR A 22 1.46 4.67 1.46
C THR A 22 1.55 6.19 1.61
N GLY A 23 2.17 6.88 0.65
CA GLY A 23 2.22 8.34 0.61
C GLY A 23 0.83 8.98 0.50
N MET A 24 -0.05 8.43 -0.35
CA MET A 24 -1.43 8.91 -0.50
C MET A 24 -2.24 8.74 0.78
N ILE A 25 -2.11 7.60 1.45
CA ILE A 25 -2.81 7.31 2.72
C ILE A 25 -2.29 8.24 3.82
N SER A 26 -0.97 8.41 3.92
CA SER A 26 -0.33 9.32 4.88
C SER A 26 -0.83 10.75 4.73
N ALA A 27 -0.84 11.28 3.51
CA ALA A 27 -1.33 12.64 3.23
C ALA A 27 -2.83 12.79 3.52
N HIS A 28 -3.65 11.80 3.16
CA HIS A 28 -5.09 11.89 3.34
C HIS A 28 -5.53 11.78 4.81
N LEU A 29 -4.93 10.85 5.56
CA LEU A 29 -5.28 10.59 6.95
C LEU A 29 -4.46 11.39 7.95
N HIS A 30 -3.47 12.16 7.49
CA HIS A 30 -2.56 12.94 8.32
C HIS A 30 -1.80 12.09 9.35
N ILE A 31 -1.34 10.91 8.91
CA ILE A 31 -0.58 9.94 9.73
C ILE A 31 0.82 9.72 9.17
N ARG A 32 1.71 9.11 9.96
CA ARG A 32 3.08 8.78 9.54
C ARG A 32 3.08 7.69 8.46
N CYS A 33 4.06 7.71 7.55
CA CYS A 33 4.17 6.69 6.48
C CYS A 33 4.25 5.26 7.01
N SER A 34 4.94 5.02 8.15
CA SER A 34 5.00 3.70 8.79
C SER A 34 3.62 3.22 9.24
N GLU A 35 2.78 4.11 9.76
CA GLU A 35 1.41 3.80 10.16
C GLU A 35 0.50 3.58 8.94
N ALA A 36 0.66 4.40 7.90
CA ALA A 36 -0.05 4.23 6.64
C ALA A 36 0.24 2.86 5.99
N LEU A 37 1.51 2.44 5.98
CA LEU A 37 1.91 1.13 5.47
C LEU A 37 1.32 -0.01 6.31
N LEU A 38 1.32 0.13 7.64
CA LEU A 38 0.71 -0.85 8.52
C LEU A 38 -0.80 -0.99 8.26
N LYS A 39 -1.52 0.13 8.05
CA LYS A 39 -2.95 0.10 7.70
C LYS A 39 -3.19 -0.54 6.33
N LEU A 40 -2.35 -0.26 5.34
CA LEU A 40 -2.44 -0.87 4.02
C LEU A 40 -2.25 -2.40 4.09
N ARG A 41 -1.23 -2.87 4.82
CA ARG A 41 -0.98 -4.29 5.07
C ARG A 41 -2.10 -4.95 5.87
N GLY A 42 -2.59 -4.28 6.90
CA GLY A 42 -3.70 -4.77 7.71
C GLY A 42 -4.98 -4.94 6.91
N TYR A 43 -5.28 -4.01 6.00
CA TYR A 43 -6.42 -4.15 5.09
C TYR A 43 -6.26 -5.34 4.14
N ALA A 44 -5.12 -5.44 3.46
CA ALA A 44 -4.83 -6.54 2.54
C ALA A 44 -4.96 -7.91 3.23
N ALA A 45 -4.42 -8.04 4.44
CA ALA A 45 -4.54 -9.27 5.24
C ALA A 45 -5.99 -9.56 5.67
N ALA A 46 -6.74 -8.54 6.11
CA ALA A 46 -8.13 -8.71 6.54
C ALA A 46 -9.08 -9.06 5.38
N THR A 47 -8.74 -8.68 4.14
CA THR A 47 -9.54 -8.95 2.94
C THR A 47 -8.99 -10.08 2.10
N ASP A 48 -8.02 -10.85 2.60
CA ASP A 48 -7.32 -11.92 1.87
C ASP A 48 -6.89 -11.49 0.45
N SER A 49 -6.40 -10.24 0.35
CA SER A 49 -6.06 -9.59 -0.91
C SER A 49 -4.56 -9.38 -1.00
N ASP A 50 -4.03 -9.40 -2.22
CA ASP A 50 -2.64 -9.06 -2.46
C ASP A 50 -2.35 -7.59 -2.11
N LEU A 51 -1.21 -7.34 -1.45
CA LEU A 51 -0.80 -6.01 -1.01
C LEU A 51 -0.60 -5.06 -2.20
N THR A 52 -0.03 -5.56 -3.29
CA THR A 52 0.22 -4.79 -4.52
C THR A 52 -1.11 -4.46 -5.20
N ALA A 53 -2.02 -5.41 -5.30
CA ALA A 53 -3.37 -5.19 -5.85
C ALA A 53 -4.15 -4.16 -5.01
N THR A 54 -4.04 -4.23 -3.68
CA THR A 54 -4.65 -3.26 -2.76
C THR A 54 -4.06 -1.87 -2.96
N ALA A 55 -2.73 -1.76 -3.09
CA ALA A 55 -2.05 -0.51 -3.37
C ALA A 55 -2.48 0.10 -4.71
N GLN A 56 -2.61 -0.73 -5.76
CA GLN A 56 -3.14 -0.30 -7.06
C GLN A 56 -4.56 0.25 -6.93
N ALA A 57 -5.43 -0.37 -6.14
CA ALA A 57 -6.78 0.13 -5.91
C ALA A 57 -6.80 1.49 -5.21
N VAL A 58 -5.89 1.74 -4.28
CA VAL A 58 -5.72 3.05 -3.63
C VAL A 58 -5.23 4.10 -4.63
N VAL A 59 -4.18 3.80 -5.40
CA VAL A 59 -3.62 4.72 -6.40
C VAL A 59 -4.64 5.03 -7.50
N GLY A 60 -5.38 4.01 -7.96
CA GLY A 60 -6.46 4.13 -8.94
C GLY A 60 -7.74 4.79 -8.41
N ARG A 61 -7.78 5.23 -7.14
CA ARG A 61 -8.95 5.82 -6.45
C ARG A 61 -10.18 4.90 -6.37
N HIS A 62 -9.99 3.59 -6.54
CA HIS A 62 -11.03 2.58 -6.35
C HIS A 62 -11.24 2.23 -4.86
N LEU A 63 -10.24 2.52 -4.02
CA LEU A 63 -10.32 2.38 -2.57
C LEU A 63 -10.06 3.74 -1.89
N HIS A 64 -11.07 4.29 -1.23
CA HIS A 64 -10.92 5.54 -0.47
C HIS A 64 -10.14 5.28 0.84
N PRO A 65 -9.06 6.03 1.13
CA PRO A 65 -8.26 5.81 2.34
C PRO A 65 -9.05 5.97 3.64
N GLY A 66 -10.16 6.73 3.64
CA GLY A 66 -11.07 6.80 4.78
C GLY A 66 -11.65 5.45 5.22
N ARG A 67 -11.72 4.46 4.31
CA ARG A 67 -12.21 3.11 4.61
C ARG A 67 -11.19 2.24 5.36
N LEU A 68 -9.89 2.54 5.23
CA LEU A 68 -8.80 1.91 6.00
C LEU A 68 -8.89 2.23 7.50
N ARG A 69 -9.66 3.25 7.88
CA ARG A 69 -9.84 3.67 9.27
C ARG A 69 -10.58 2.62 10.12
N LEU A 70 -11.40 1.77 9.50
CA LEU A 70 -12.32 0.88 10.21
C LEU A 70 -11.74 -0.50 10.53
N VAL A 71 -10.71 -0.95 9.82
CA VAL A 71 -10.20 -2.32 9.92
C VAL A 71 -9.27 -2.54 11.14
N LEU A 72 -8.74 -1.46 11.74
CA LEU A 72 -7.79 -1.53 12.87
C LEU A 72 -8.36 -0.99 14.20
N GLY A 73 -9.67 -0.77 14.30
CA GLY A 73 -10.32 -0.24 15.49
C GLY A 73 -10.63 -1.24 16.62
N ALA A 74 -10.15 -2.49 16.55
CA ALA A 74 -10.57 -3.57 17.45
C ALA A 74 -9.44 -4.20 18.29
N ALA A 75 -8.30 -3.53 18.47
CA ALA A 75 -7.26 -3.98 19.39
C ALA A 75 -6.76 -2.81 20.25
N GLY A 76 -7.38 -2.63 21.43
CA GLY A 76 -6.92 -1.64 22.39
C GLY A 76 -7.98 -1.12 23.35
N SER A 77 -8.58 -1.99 24.15
CA SER A 77 -9.01 -1.74 25.54
C SER A 77 -9.09 -3.06 26.27
#